data_AF-A0A6L8MTM7-F1
#
_entry.id   AF-A0A6L8MTM7-F1
#
_cell.length_a   1.000
_cell.length_b   1.000
_cell.length_c   1.000
_cell.angle_alpha   90.00
_cell.angle_beta   90.00
_cell.angle_gamma   90.00
#
_symmetry.space_group_name_H-M   'P 1'
#
loop_
_entity.id
_entity.type
_entity.pdbx_description
1 polymer ?
#
loop_
_entity_poly.entity_id
_entity_poly.type
_entity_poly.pdbx_seq_one_letter_code
_entity_poly.pdbx_strand_id
1 'polypeptide(L)'
;MTTLDDYLDEPRTHGKLVLALQRIISAEFTNADWQEIGYSSGQHEYIQHHDRLLRSLHFGDDDYGACVFQCLEYFARHQRHAIELLINHPKLRSQLIREVPDIIGFVHVDVERVHSEALPDIAPGDVVLRALADAEHLLLTSGPVSAVDRLHTALHGYFRMLCTSMGISVADDASMTALFKALRADHPALSFMGPHDKEMVRVLNGFANAIDALNSLRNNGSIAHPSKNLLGEPEALLAVNATRTIFNYIRAKVGQ
;
A
#
# COMPACT_ATOMS: atom_id res chain seq x y z
N MET A 1 -23.22 -15.25 21.44
CA MET A 1 -22.76 -14.44 20.29
C MET A 1 -22.89 -15.34 19.08
N THR A 2 -23.59 -14.90 18.04
CA THR A 2 -23.64 -15.60 16.75
C THR A 2 -22.25 -15.60 16.16
N THR A 3 -21.73 -16.76 15.76
CA THR A 3 -20.41 -16.87 15.12
C THR A 3 -20.51 -16.53 13.63
N LEU A 4 -19.38 -16.23 12.97
CA LEU A 4 -19.37 -16.05 11.51
C LEU A 4 -19.86 -17.33 10.81
N ASP A 5 -19.58 -18.48 11.41
CA ASP A 5 -20.06 -19.79 10.98
C ASP A 5 -21.59 -19.85 10.97
N ASP A 6 -22.23 -19.57 12.10
CA ASP A 6 -23.70 -19.55 12.21
C ASP A 6 -24.33 -18.54 11.23
N TYR A 7 -23.64 -17.42 10.97
CA TYR A 7 -24.10 -16.37 10.06
C TYR A 7 -24.04 -16.78 8.59
N LEU A 8 -23.01 -17.55 8.19
CA LEU A 8 -22.87 -18.11 6.85
C LEU A 8 -23.77 -19.33 6.63
N ASP A 9 -24.15 -20.05 7.69
CA ASP A 9 -25.03 -21.21 7.59
C ASP A 9 -26.52 -20.82 7.47
N GLU A 10 -26.91 -19.62 7.93
CA GLU A 10 -28.26 -19.08 7.76
C GLU A 10 -28.46 -18.49 6.34
N PRO A 11 -29.38 -19.02 5.50
CA PRO A 11 -29.47 -18.68 4.08
C PRO A 11 -29.70 -17.20 3.77
N ARG A 12 -30.47 -16.50 4.63
CA ARG A 12 -30.80 -15.09 4.43
C ARG A 12 -29.61 -14.18 4.70
N THR A 13 -28.82 -14.46 5.73
CA THR A 13 -27.65 -13.67 6.11
C THR A 13 -26.48 -13.95 5.17
N HIS A 14 -26.26 -15.22 4.81
CA HIS A 14 -25.32 -15.63 3.78
C HIS A 14 -25.56 -14.90 2.45
N GLY A 15 -26.80 -14.97 1.93
CA GLY A 15 -27.14 -14.34 0.65
C GLY A 15 -26.93 -12.83 0.64
N LYS A 16 -27.27 -12.13 1.74
CA LYS A 16 -27.02 -10.69 1.87
C LYS A 16 -25.53 -10.35 1.82
N LEU A 17 -24.71 -11.10 2.55
CA LEU A 17 -23.26 -10.88 2.60
C LEU A 17 -22.60 -11.15 1.24
N VAL A 18 -22.92 -12.28 0.61
CA VAL A 18 -22.35 -12.66 -0.70
C VAL A 18 -22.72 -11.65 -1.78
N LEU A 19 -23.96 -11.13 -1.79
CA LEU A 19 -24.37 -10.08 -2.74
C LEU A 19 -23.62 -8.76 -2.54
N ALA A 20 -23.41 -8.34 -1.29
CA ALA A 20 -22.65 -7.13 -0.99
C ALA A 20 -21.18 -7.28 -1.38
N LEU A 21 -20.56 -8.40 -0.98
CA LEU A 21 -19.18 -8.73 -1.34
C LEU A 21 -19.01 -8.76 -2.87
N GLN A 22 -19.89 -9.45 -3.59
CA GLN A 22 -19.77 -9.56 -5.04
C GLN A 22 -19.83 -8.18 -5.71
N ARG A 23 -20.79 -7.34 -5.34
CA ARG A 23 -20.94 -6.00 -5.92
C ARG A 23 -19.69 -5.15 -5.69
N ILE A 24 -19.17 -5.12 -4.46
CA ILE A 24 -18.04 -4.26 -4.10
C ILE A 24 -16.74 -4.80 -4.73
N ILE A 25 -16.50 -6.11 -4.68
CA ILE A 25 -15.36 -6.76 -5.32
C ILE A 25 -15.38 -6.51 -6.83
N SER A 26 -16.54 -6.65 -7.48
CA SER A 26 -16.63 -6.40 -8.92
C SER A 26 -16.32 -4.96 -9.32
N ALA A 27 -16.47 -3.99 -8.41
CA ALA A 27 -16.16 -2.58 -8.65
C ALA A 27 -14.71 -2.21 -8.30
N GLU A 28 -14.14 -2.79 -7.24
CA GLU A 28 -12.93 -2.26 -6.60
C GLU A 28 -11.70 -3.20 -6.65
N PHE A 29 -11.91 -4.52 -6.85
CA PHE A 29 -10.81 -5.47 -6.84
C PHE A 29 -10.01 -5.46 -8.13
N THR A 30 -8.69 -5.51 -7.96
CA THR A 30 -7.70 -5.72 -8.99
C THR A 30 -7.15 -7.14 -8.92
N ASN A 31 -6.30 -7.51 -9.88
CA ASN A 31 -5.60 -8.80 -9.83
C ASN A 31 -4.79 -8.95 -8.53
N ALA A 32 -4.15 -7.88 -8.07
CA ALA A 32 -3.33 -7.89 -6.85
C ALA A 32 -4.18 -8.19 -5.60
N ASP A 33 -5.39 -7.63 -5.50
CA ASP A 33 -6.28 -7.89 -4.35
C ASP A 33 -6.70 -9.37 -4.31
N TRP A 34 -6.96 -9.99 -5.48
CA TRP A 34 -7.22 -11.43 -5.56
C TRP A 34 -6.01 -12.28 -5.15
N GLN A 35 -4.81 -11.88 -5.56
CA GLN A 35 -3.59 -12.58 -5.14
C GLN A 35 -3.38 -12.47 -3.63
N GLU A 36 -3.58 -11.28 -3.04
CA GLU A 36 -3.47 -11.05 -1.60
C GLU A 36 -4.43 -11.95 -0.82
N ILE A 37 -5.71 -11.97 -1.20
CA ILE A 37 -6.70 -12.88 -0.59
C ILE A 37 -6.29 -14.33 -0.77
N GLY A 38 -5.78 -14.71 -1.95
CA GLY A 38 -5.30 -16.06 -2.24
C GLY A 38 -4.18 -16.52 -1.32
N TYR A 39 -3.14 -15.70 -1.15
CA TYR A 39 -2.01 -16.05 -0.29
C TYR A 39 -2.40 -16.03 1.19
N SER A 40 -3.11 -15.01 1.65
CA SER A 40 -3.52 -14.89 3.06
C SER A 40 -4.51 -15.97 3.50
N SER A 41 -5.37 -16.43 2.60
CA SER A 41 -6.34 -17.50 2.88
C SER A 41 -5.85 -18.92 2.55
N GLY A 42 -4.70 -19.06 1.88
CA GLY A 42 -4.23 -20.32 1.32
C GLY A 42 -4.97 -20.80 0.07
N GLN A 43 -5.82 -19.96 -0.55
CA GLN A 43 -6.60 -20.28 -1.76
C GLN A 43 -5.97 -19.78 -3.06
N HIS A 44 -4.68 -19.47 -3.03
CA HIS A 44 -3.93 -19.00 -4.19
C HIS A 44 -4.05 -19.93 -5.40
N GLU A 45 -3.89 -21.26 -5.20
CA GLU A 45 -4.03 -22.23 -6.30
C GLU A 45 -5.44 -22.22 -6.90
N TYR A 46 -6.48 -22.16 -6.06
CA TYR A 46 -7.86 -22.08 -6.53
C TYR A 46 -8.09 -20.83 -7.38
N ILE A 47 -7.64 -19.66 -6.91
CA ILE A 47 -7.80 -18.37 -7.61
C ILE A 47 -7.03 -18.37 -8.93
N GLN A 48 -5.81 -18.91 -8.97
CA GLN A 48 -5.00 -18.97 -10.17
C GLN A 48 -5.55 -19.93 -11.23
N HIS A 49 -6.09 -21.07 -10.80
CA HIS A 49 -6.62 -22.09 -11.70
C HIS A 49 -8.12 -21.93 -11.97
N HIS A 50 -8.77 -20.92 -11.40
CA HIS A 50 -10.15 -20.62 -11.72
C HIS A 50 -10.28 -20.26 -13.20
N ASP A 51 -11.17 -20.96 -13.92
CA ASP A 51 -11.29 -20.93 -15.39
C ASP A 51 -11.27 -19.52 -16.01
N ARG A 52 -12.01 -18.58 -15.41
CA ARG A 52 -12.20 -17.24 -15.96
C ARG A 52 -11.94 -16.06 -15.02
N LEU A 53 -11.83 -16.25 -13.70
CA LEU A 53 -11.85 -15.14 -12.74
C LEU A 53 -10.86 -14.00 -13.08
N LEU A 54 -9.57 -14.32 -13.12
CA LEU A 54 -8.53 -13.32 -13.38
C LEU A 54 -8.54 -12.82 -14.82
N ARG A 55 -9.01 -13.66 -15.75
CA ARG A 55 -9.09 -13.32 -17.17
C ARG A 55 -10.23 -12.32 -17.43
N SER A 56 -11.42 -12.60 -16.92
CA SER A 56 -12.59 -11.74 -17.02
C SER A 56 -12.34 -10.41 -16.31
N LEU A 57 -11.65 -10.40 -15.17
CA LEU A 57 -11.19 -9.17 -14.53
C LEU A 57 -10.24 -8.38 -15.43
N HIS A 58 -9.25 -9.05 -16.03
CA HIS A 58 -8.25 -8.40 -16.86
C HIS A 58 -8.86 -7.75 -18.12
N PHE A 59 -9.81 -8.40 -18.76
CA PHE A 59 -10.46 -7.91 -19.98
C PHE A 59 -11.72 -7.07 -19.72
N GLY A 60 -12.20 -7.01 -18.47
CA GLY A 60 -13.43 -6.31 -18.12
C GLY A 60 -14.68 -7.00 -18.67
N ASP A 61 -14.66 -8.34 -18.74
CA ASP A 61 -15.76 -9.13 -19.29
C ASP A 61 -17.00 -9.07 -18.38
N ASP A 62 -18.19 -9.04 -19.00
CA ASP A 62 -19.48 -9.01 -18.30
C ASP A 62 -19.69 -10.23 -17.36
N ASP A 63 -18.99 -11.34 -17.61
CA ASP A 63 -19.07 -12.56 -16.79
C ASP A 63 -18.19 -12.50 -15.52
N TYR A 64 -17.41 -11.44 -15.31
CA TYR A 64 -16.56 -11.31 -14.11
C TYR A 64 -17.37 -11.40 -12.83
N GLY A 65 -18.51 -10.72 -12.73
CA GLY A 65 -19.37 -10.79 -11.54
C GLY A 65 -19.84 -12.20 -11.21
N ALA A 66 -20.11 -13.03 -12.23
CA ALA A 66 -20.45 -14.45 -12.03
C ALA A 66 -19.26 -15.27 -11.53
N CYS A 67 -18.04 -14.97 -11.97
CA CYS A 67 -16.82 -15.60 -11.45
C CYS A 67 -16.59 -15.24 -9.98
N VAL A 68 -16.84 -13.99 -9.59
CA VAL A 68 -16.76 -13.56 -8.19
C VAL A 68 -17.74 -14.35 -7.33
N PHE A 69 -18.99 -14.54 -7.77
CA PHE A 69 -19.95 -15.39 -7.04
C PHE A 69 -19.45 -16.82 -6.85
N GLN A 70 -18.88 -17.44 -7.88
CA GLN A 70 -18.33 -18.79 -7.78
C GLN A 70 -17.24 -18.88 -6.70
N CYS A 71 -16.34 -17.89 -6.65
CA CYS A 71 -15.29 -17.82 -5.64
C CYS A 71 -15.86 -17.65 -4.23
N LEU A 72 -16.80 -16.72 -4.03
CA LEU A 72 -17.42 -16.47 -2.72
C LEU A 72 -18.16 -17.69 -2.19
N GLU A 73 -18.91 -18.37 -3.08
CA GLU A 73 -19.60 -19.62 -2.74
C GLU A 73 -18.63 -20.75 -2.40
N TYR A 74 -17.51 -20.85 -3.12
CA TYR A 74 -16.46 -21.81 -2.81
C TYR A 74 -15.81 -21.50 -1.45
N PHE A 75 -15.45 -20.24 -1.17
CA PHE A 75 -14.87 -19.82 0.11
C PHE A 75 -15.82 -20.06 1.28
N ALA A 76 -17.09 -19.70 1.17
CA ALA A 76 -18.06 -19.93 2.24
C ALA A 76 -18.20 -21.42 2.61
N ARG A 77 -18.04 -22.32 1.63
CA ARG A 77 -18.13 -23.78 1.85
C ARG A 77 -16.83 -24.41 2.31
N HIS A 78 -15.70 -23.98 1.77
CA HIS A 78 -14.44 -24.71 1.87
C HIS A 78 -13.35 -23.98 2.66
N GLN A 79 -13.44 -22.65 2.77
CA GLN A 79 -12.42 -21.83 3.46
C GLN A 79 -13.04 -20.55 4.06
N ARG A 80 -13.74 -20.71 5.18
CA ARG A 80 -14.49 -19.61 5.84
C ARG A 80 -13.59 -18.45 6.28
N HIS A 81 -12.32 -18.73 6.60
CA HIS A 81 -11.32 -17.69 6.88
C HIS A 81 -11.09 -16.74 5.68
N ALA A 82 -11.29 -17.20 4.44
CA ALA A 82 -11.20 -16.31 3.28
C ALA A 82 -12.34 -15.26 3.27
N ILE A 83 -13.55 -15.64 3.70
CA ILE A 83 -14.67 -14.70 3.86
C ILE A 83 -14.40 -13.70 4.98
N GLU A 84 -13.83 -14.16 6.10
CA GLU A 84 -13.41 -13.30 7.20
C GLU A 84 -12.36 -12.25 6.75
N LEU A 85 -11.37 -12.65 5.95
CA LEU A 85 -10.39 -11.74 5.36
C LEU A 85 -11.05 -10.72 4.43
N LEU A 86 -12.03 -11.15 3.61
CA LEU A 86 -12.77 -10.24 2.73
C LEU A 86 -13.63 -9.23 3.51
N ILE A 87 -14.28 -9.63 4.60
CA ILE A 87 -15.02 -8.72 5.50
C ILE A 87 -14.10 -7.63 6.05
N ASN A 88 -12.85 -7.99 6.34
CA ASN A 88 -11.87 -7.12 6.97
C ASN A 88 -10.95 -6.39 5.98
N HIS A 89 -11.08 -6.66 4.68
CA HIS A 89 -10.25 -6.06 3.65
C HIS A 89 -10.46 -4.54 3.58
N PRO A 90 -9.41 -3.70 3.57
CA PRO A 90 -9.54 -2.23 3.66
C PRO A 90 -10.45 -1.60 2.60
N LYS A 91 -10.41 -2.13 1.36
CA LYS A 91 -11.28 -1.65 0.27
C LYS A 91 -12.76 -2.02 0.45
N LEU A 92 -13.06 -3.09 1.17
CA LEU A 92 -14.41 -3.65 1.26
C LEU A 92 -15.11 -3.24 2.56
N ARG A 93 -14.38 -3.27 3.68
CA ARG A 93 -14.89 -3.15 5.05
C ARG A 93 -15.85 -1.98 5.26
N SER A 94 -15.44 -0.77 4.88
CA SER A 94 -16.22 0.45 5.11
C SER A 94 -17.57 0.44 4.37
N GLN A 95 -17.58 -0.09 3.13
CA GLN A 95 -18.79 -0.18 2.34
C GLN A 95 -19.66 -1.36 2.77
N LEU A 96 -19.05 -2.50 3.11
CA LEU A 96 -19.75 -3.67 3.63
C LEU A 96 -20.49 -3.38 4.94
N ILE A 97 -19.88 -2.65 5.88
CA ILE A 97 -20.54 -2.25 7.14
C ILE A 97 -21.79 -1.39 6.87
N ARG A 98 -21.73 -0.54 5.83
CA ARG A 98 -22.86 0.31 5.44
C ARG A 98 -23.99 -0.50 4.81
N GLU A 99 -23.66 -1.49 3.98
CA GLU A 99 -24.65 -2.29 3.24
C GLU A 99 -25.21 -3.46 4.05
N VAL A 100 -24.42 -4.04 4.95
CA VAL A 100 -24.78 -5.18 5.80
C VAL A 100 -24.32 -4.92 7.24
N PRO A 101 -25.03 -4.06 8.01
CA PRO A 101 -24.60 -3.66 9.36
C PRO A 101 -24.44 -4.81 10.35
N ASP A 102 -25.14 -5.92 10.13
CA ASP A 102 -25.10 -7.11 10.99
C ASP A 102 -23.70 -7.75 11.05
N ILE A 103 -22.82 -7.46 10.09
CA ILE A 103 -21.46 -8.01 10.07
C ILE A 103 -20.48 -7.28 11.00
N ILE A 104 -20.87 -6.17 11.63
CA ILE A 104 -19.99 -5.41 12.55
C ILE A 104 -19.39 -6.32 13.62
N GLY A 105 -20.10 -7.36 14.05
CA GLY A 105 -19.61 -8.35 15.02
C GLY A 105 -18.51 -9.30 14.50
N PHE A 106 -18.33 -9.42 13.18
CA PHE A 106 -17.30 -10.25 12.52
C PHE A 106 -16.17 -9.44 11.92
N VAL A 107 -16.36 -8.13 11.86
CA VAL A 107 -15.26 -7.22 11.62
C VAL A 107 -14.31 -7.44 12.79
N HIS A 108 -13.06 -7.78 12.48
CA HIS A 108 -11.95 -7.44 13.34
C HIS A 108 -12.04 -5.93 13.51
N VAL A 109 -12.74 -5.51 14.56
CA VAL A 109 -12.35 -4.29 15.22
C VAL A 109 -10.89 -4.60 15.48
N ASP A 110 -10.01 -3.93 14.74
CA ASP A 110 -8.79 -3.46 15.34
C ASP A 110 -9.26 -2.69 16.56
N VAL A 111 -9.58 -3.43 17.61
CA VAL A 111 -9.06 -3.16 18.90
C VAL A 111 -7.56 -3.46 18.70
N GLU A 112 -6.89 -2.60 17.92
CA GLU A 112 -5.97 -1.69 18.56
C GLU A 112 -6.70 -1.31 19.83
N ARG A 113 -6.43 -2.10 20.87
CA ARG A 113 -6.60 -1.65 22.21
C ARG A 113 -5.91 -0.31 22.13
N VAL A 114 -6.73 0.74 22.15
CA VAL A 114 -6.50 1.87 23.01
C VAL A 114 -6.45 1.30 24.44
N HIS A 115 -5.48 0.41 24.69
CA HIS A 115 -4.56 0.63 25.76
C HIS A 115 -4.08 2.02 25.47
N SER A 116 -4.67 2.97 26.19
CA SER A 116 -3.99 4.18 26.57
C SER A 116 -2.78 3.81 27.46
N GLU A 117 -1.94 2.92 26.97
CA GLU A 117 -0.52 2.91 27.24
C GLU A 117 0.06 3.43 25.94
N ALA A 118 0.68 4.61 25.99
CA ALA A 118 1.37 5.18 24.86
C ALA A 118 2.20 4.08 24.18
N LEU A 119 1.77 3.65 22.98
CA LEU A 119 2.69 3.03 22.04
C LEU A 119 3.89 3.99 21.98
N PRO A 120 5.13 3.52 22.06
CA PRO A 120 6.23 4.40 21.68
C PRO A 120 5.86 4.89 20.28
N ASP A 121 5.78 6.21 20.09
CA ASP A 121 5.61 6.83 18.77
C ASP A 121 6.47 6.01 17.81
N ILE A 122 5.85 5.27 16.88
CA ILE A 122 6.65 4.56 15.87
C ILE A 122 7.41 5.69 15.19
N ALA A 123 8.72 5.72 15.39
CA ALA A 123 9.51 6.81 14.91
C ALA A 123 9.27 6.89 13.40
N PRO A 124 8.99 8.05 12.82
CA PRO A 124 8.70 8.14 11.40
C PRO A 124 9.80 7.55 10.51
N GLY A 125 11.05 7.48 11.02
CA GLY A 125 12.14 6.73 10.40
C GLY A 125 11.91 5.20 10.35
N ASP A 126 11.25 4.60 11.33
CA ASP A 126 10.92 3.16 11.35
C ASP A 126 9.94 2.78 10.23
N VAL A 127 9.05 3.70 9.84
CA VAL A 127 8.16 3.51 8.67
C VAL A 127 8.97 3.38 7.38
N VAL A 128 10.02 4.20 7.23
CA VAL A 128 10.92 4.13 6.07
C VAL A 128 11.81 2.89 6.12
N LEU A 129 12.29 2.50 7.31
CA LEU A 129 13.04 1.26 7.48
C LEU A 129 12.23 0.02 7.11
N ARG A 130 10.96 -0.03 7.54
CA ARG A 130 10.04 -1.11 7.15
C ARG A 130 9.79 -1.08 5.64
N ALA A 131 9.54 0.08 5.04
CA ALA A 131 9.38 0.20 3.60
C ALA A 131 10.63 -0.22 2.81
N LEU A 132 11.83 0.02 3.33
CA LEU A 132 13.09 -0.45 2.76
C LEU A 132 13.23 -1.97 2.80
N ALA A 133 12.76 -2.63 3.86
CA ALA A 133 12.70 -4.09 3.94
C ALA A 133 11.62 -4.65 3.00
N ASP A 134 10.44 -4.04 2.98
CA ASP A 134 9.33 -4.42 2.11
C ASP A 134 9.73 -4.34 0.63
N ALA A 135 10.45 -3.29 0.23
CA ALA A 135 10.84 -3.05 -1.15
C ALA A 135 11.70 -4.19 -1.73
N GLU A 136 12.59 -4.79 -0.94
CA GLU A 136 13.40 -5.93 -1.37
C GLU A 136 12.52 -7.16 -1.65
N HIS A 137 11.51 -7.40 -0.83
CA HIS A 137 10.53 -8.47 -1.05
C HIS A 137 9.62 -8.17 -2.26
N LEU A 138 9.19 -6.92 -2.42
CA LEU A 138 8.32 -6.48 -3.51
C LEU A 138 8.99 -6.61 -4.88
N LEU A 139 10.31 -6.40 -4.97
CA LEU A 139 11.07 -6.62 -6.21
C LEU A 139 10.88 -8.03 -6.77
N LEU A 140 10.87 -9.02 -5.88
CA LEU A 140 10.78 -10.44 -6.24
C LEU A 140 9.33 -10.90 -6.47
N THR A 141 8.37 -10.30 -5.76
CA THR A 141 6.99 -10.83 -5.66
C THR A 141 5.96 -10.01 -6.42
N SER A 142 6.10 -8.68 -6.43
CA SER A 142 5.09 -7.73 -6.91
C SER A 142 5.62 -6.78 -7.99
N GLY A 143 6.88 -6.97 -8.38
CA GLY A 143 7.55 -6.27 -9.46
C GLY A 143 8.22 -4.94 -9.07
N PRO A 144 9.14 -4.45 -9.92
CA PRO A 144 9.96 -3.26 -9.65
C PRO A 144 9.17 -1.98 -9.33
N VAL A 145 8.02 -1.79 -9.98
CA VAL A 145 7.17 -0.60 -9.80
C VAL A 145 6.59 -0.53 -8.38
N SER A 146 6.08 -1.65 -7.87
CA SER A 146 5.49 -1.74 -6.52
C SER A 146 6.50 -1.44 -5.42
N ALA A 147 7.75 -1.90 -5.59
CA ALA A 147 8.84 -1.60 -4.66
C ALA A 147 9.15 -0.10 -4.59
N VAL A 148 9.20 0.59 -5.74
CA VAL A 148 9.47 2.02 -5.81
C VAL A 148 8.33 2.85 -5.21
N ASP A 149 7.08 2.48 -5.47
CA ASP A 149 5.90 3.18 -4.91
C ASP A 149 5.83 3.10 -3.38
N ARG A 150 6.17 1.94 -2.83
CA ARG A 150 6.24 1.72 -1.38
C ARG A 150 7.28 2.63 -0.73
N LEU A 151 8.46 2.74 -1.33
CA LEU A 151 9.54 3.59 -0.85
C LEU A 151 9.22 5.07 -0.95
N HIS A 152 8.65 5.49 -2.07
CA HIS A 152 8.29 6.88 -2.28
C HIS A 152 7.27 7.35 -1.23
N THR A 153 6.21 6.56 -1.02
CA THR A 153 5.16 6.88 -0.04
C THR A 153 5.73 7.03 1.37
N ALA A 154 6.60 6.11 1.78
CA ALA A 154 7.23 6.15 3.10
C ALA A 154 8.16 7.35 3.26
N LEU A 155 9.04 7.61 2.28
CA LEU A 155 9.99 8.72 2.34
C LEU A 155 9.28 10.09 2.30
N HIS A 156 8.21 10.21 1.51
CA HIS A 156 7.39 11.41 1.45
C HIS A 156 6.73 11.69 2.80
N GLY A 157 6.12 10.67 3.42
CA GLY A 157 5.54 10.77 4.76
C GLY A 157 6.57 11.18 5.81
N TYR A 158 7.78 10.62 5.75
CA TYR A 158 8.88 10.99 6.63
C TYR A 158 9.28 12.47 6.50
N PHE A 159 9.45 12.98 5.28
CA PHE A 159 9.77 14.40 5.08
C PHE A 159 8.65 15.34 5.51
N ARG A 160 7.39 14.99 5.22
CA ARG A 160 6.23 15.78 5.66
C ARG A 160 6.15 15.85 7.18
N MET A 161 6.40 14.73 7.86
CA MET A 161 6.45 14.69 9.31
C MET A 161 7.56 15.60 9.84
N LEU A 162 8.79 15.50 9.31
CA LEU A 162 9.89 16.36 9.73
C LEU A 162 9.57 17.86 9.56
N CYS A 163 8.88 18.24 8.47
CA CYS A 163 8.41 19.61 8.31
C CYS A 163 7.41 19.98 9.41
N THR A 164 6.44 19.11 9.65
CA THR A 164 5.36 19.34 10.63
C THR A 164 5.91 19.43 12.06
N SER A 165 6.82 18.54 12.46
CA SER A 165 7.42 18.52 13.80
C SER A 165 8.27 19.74 14.11
N MET A 166 8.79 20.41 13.07
CA MET A 166 9.53 21.66 13.17
C MET A 166 8.68 22.91 12.91
N GLY A 167 7.36 22.75 12.66
CA GLY A 167 6.47 23.87 12.33
C GLY A 167 6.74 24.53 10.98
N ILE A 168 7.40 23.83 10.05
CA ILE A 168 7.69 24.29 8.69
C ILE A 168 6.43 24.14 7.85
N SER A 169 5.87 25.27 7.39
CA SER A 169 4.66 25.29 6.58
C SER A 169 4.93 24.79 5.17
N VAL A 170 4.22 23.74 4.75
CA VAL A 170 4.29 23.14 3.40
C VAL A 170 2.87 22.92 2.87
N ALA A 171 2.71 22.93 1.54
CA ALA A 171 1.41 22.65 0.92
C ALA A 171 0.94 21.20 1.19
N ASP A 172 -0.37 20.99 1.25
CA ASP A 172 -0.96 19.66 1.49
C ASP A 172 -0.57 18.64 0.41
N ASP A 173 -0.41 19.11 -0.83
CA ASP A 173 0.01 18.33 -2.00
C ASP A 173 1.50 18.47 -2.34
N ALA A 174 2.31 19.05 -1.44
CA ALA A 174 3.73 19.27 -1.67
C ALA A 174 4.46 18.00 -2.12
N SER A 175 5.19 18.10 -3.24
CA SER A 175 6.03 17.03 -3.76
C SER A 175 7.17 16.69 -2.78
N MET A 176 7.77 15.51 -2.94
CA MET A 176 8.95 15.13 -2.15
C MET A 176 10.13 16.10 -2.34
N THR A 177 10.32 16.64 -3.55
CA THR A 177 11.32 17.68 -3.84
C THR A 177 11.01 19.00 -3.14
N ALA A 178 9.73 19.40 -3.06
CA ALA A 178 9.30 20.59 -2.34
C ALA A 178 9.47 20.43 -0.82
N LEU A 179 9.07 19.30 -0.26
CA LEU A 179 9.27 18.97 1.15
C LEU A 179 10.76 18.99 1.52
N PHE A 180 11.59 18.35 0.71
CA PHE A 180 13.04 18.31 0.96
C PHE A 180 13.70 19.69 0.85
N LYS A 181 13.24 20.52 -0.09
CA LYS A 181 13.68 21.91 -0.22
C LYS A 181 13.33 22.73 1.03
N ALA A 182 12.12 22.55 1.58
CA ALA A 182 11.68 23.23 2.80
C ALA A 182 12.52 22.80 4.02
N LEU A 183 12.74 21.49 4.20
CA LEU A 183 13.63 20.98 5.26
C LEU A 183 15.03 21.60 5.18
N ARG A 184 15.60 21.69 3.99
CA ARG A 184 16.92 22.31 3.79
C ARG A 184 16.95 23.82 4.03
N ALA A 185 15.82 24.51 3.93
CA ALA A 185 15.76 25.94 4.21
C ALA A 185 15.68 26.18 5.73
N ASP A 186 14.81 25.42 6.40
CA ASP A 186 14.31 25.81 7.72
C ASP A 186 14.68 24.83 8.85
N HIS A 187 15.12 23.60 8.54
CA HIS A 187 15.49 22.63 9.58
C HIS A 187 16.91 22.92 10.11
N PRO A 188 17.12 23.16 11.43
CA PRO A 188 18.41 23.58 11.98
C PRO A 188 19.60 22.67 11.66
N ALA A 189 19.37 21.35 11.63
CA ALA A 189 20.42 20.37 11.29
C ALA A 189 20.77 20.29 9.79
N LEU A 190 19.92 20.85 8.92
CA LEU A 190 20.02 20.74 7.46
C LEU A 190 20.20 22.09 6.75
N SER A 191 19.88 23.21 7.42
CA SER A 191 19.99 24.57 6.89
C SER A 191 21.43 25.05 6.75
N PHE A 192 22.36 24.48 7.51
CA PHE A 192 23.79 24.68 7.34
C PHE A 192 24.59 23.42 7.71
N MET A 193 25.32 22.86 6.74
CA MET A 193 26.07 21.61 6.92
C MET A 193 27.58 21.81 7.14
N GLY A 194 28.00 23.04 7.45
CA GLY A 194 29.40 23.36 7.76
C GLY A 194 30.18 23.95 6.58
N PRO A 195 31.52 23.87 6.59
CA PRO A 195 32.38 24.55 5.61
C PRO A 195 32.13 24.15 4.15
N HIS A 196 31.62 22.93 3.92
CA HIS A 196 31.31 22.38 2.59
C HIS A 196 29.81 22.35 2.30
N ASP A 197 29.05 23.28 2.88
CA ASP A 197 27.60 23.32 2.75
C ASP A 197 27.16 23.31 1.28
N LYS A 198 27.76 24.15 0.43
CA LYS A 198 27.43 24.26 -0.99
C LYS A 198 27.57 22.94 -1.74
N GLU A 199 28.64 22.20 -1.48
CA GLU A 199 28.91 20.91 -2.09
C GLU A 199 27.89 19.86 -1.60
N MET A 200 27.59 19.85 -0.30
CA MET A 200 26.60 18.95 0.28
C MET A 200 25.18 19.25 -0.24
N VAL A 201 24.82 20.53 -0.39
CA VAL A 201 23.58 20.95 -1.03
C VAL A 201 23.46 20.36 -2.43
N ARG A 202 24.53 20.44 -3.22
CA ARG A 202 24.57 19.92 -4.58
C ARG A 202 24.37 18.41 -4.62
N VAL A 203 25.02 17.66 -3.73
CA VAL A 203 24.86 16.20 -3.60
C VAL A 203 23.42 15.84 -3.26
N LEU A 204 22.86 16.47 -2.23
CA LEU A 204 21.51 16.18 -1.74
C LEU A 204 20.42 16.48 -2.77
N ASN A 205 20.52 17.62 -3.45
CA ASN A 205 19.61 17.93 -4.56
C ASN A 205 19.73 16.93 -5.71
N GLY A 206 20.94 16.42 -5.98
CA GLY A 206 21.16 15.36 -6.96
C GLY A 206 20.38 14.09 -6.63
N PHE A 207 20.42 13.63 -5.36
CA PHE A 207 19.63 12.48 -4.93
C PHE A 207 18.13 12.75 -4.97
N ALA A 208 17.66 13.91 -4.51
CA ALA A 208 16.25 14.25 -4.57
C ALA A 208 15.71 14.23 -6.00
N ASN A 209 16.46 14.81 -6.95
CA ASN A 209 16.12 14.79 -8.37
C ASN A 209 16.15 13.37 -8.96
N ALA A 210 17.13 12.54 -8.56
CA ALA A 210 17.23 11.16 -9.03
C ALA A 210 16.02 10.32 -8.59
N ILE A 211 15.60 10.43 -7.32
CA ILE A 211 14.44 9.69 -6.81
C ILE A 211 13.16 10.19 -7.49
N ASP A 212 13.00 11.50 -7.69
CA ASP A 212 11.84 12.08 -8.41
C ASP A 212 11.77 11.63 -9.88
N ALA A 213 12.91 11.55 -10.55
CA ALA A 213 13.00 11.04 -11.93
C ALA A 213 12.65 9.55 -12.01
N LEU A 214 13.13 8.72 -11.06
CA LEU A 214 12.80 7.30 -10.99
C LEU A 214 11.30 7.08 -10.75
N ASN A 215 10.65 7.92 -9.94
CA ASN A 215 9.20 7.92 -9.78
C ASN A 215 8.45 8.34 -11.06
N SER A 216 9.02 9.28 -11.82
CA SER A 216 8.44 9.70 -13.10
C SER A 216 8.50 8.61 -14.17
N LEU A 217 9.52 7.74 -14.14
CA LEU A 217 9.59 6.54 -14.98
C LEU A 217 8.49 5.53 -14.64
N ARG A 218 8.01 5.51 -13.40
CA ARG A 218 6.80 4.76 -12.96
C ARG A 218 5.50 5.37 -13.51
N ASN A 219 5.42 6.69 -13.73
CA ASN A 219 4.21 7.39 -14.19
C ASN A 219 4.08 7.56 -15.73
N ASN A 220 5.19 7.65 -16.48
CA ASN A 220 5.15 7.94 -17.92
C ASN A 220 5.05 6.71 -18.85
N GLY A 221 4.95 5.50 -18.29
CA GLY A 221 4.73 4.28 -19.07
C GLY A 221 3.27 4.06 -19.52
N SER A 222 2.31 4.91 -19.11
CA SER A 222 0.88 4.56 -19.19
C SER A 222 -0.01 5.32 -20.19
N ILE A 223 0.47 6.32 -20.95
CA ILE A 223 -0.48 7.24 -21.64
C ILE A 223 -0.46 7.24 -23.19
N ALA A 224 0.56 6.76 -23.91
CA ALA A 224 0.54 6.91 -25.38
C ALA A 224 0.87 5.68 -26.23
N HIS A 225 1.51 4.65 -25.67
CA HIS A 225 1.75 3.37 -26.36
C HIS A 225 1.91 2.27 -25.31
N PRO A 226 1.54 1.01 -25.59
CA PRO A 226 1.92 -0.13 -24.76
C PRO A 226 3.42 -0.39 -24.94
N SER A 227 4.26 0.49 -24.37
CA SER A 227 5.70 0.32 -24.37
C SER A 227 6.03 -0.78 -23.36
N LYS A 228 6.51 -1.90 -23.90
CA LYS A 228 7.00 -3.12 -23.23
C LYS A 228 8.15 -2.92 -22.22
N ASN A 229 8.42 -1.69 -21.75
CA ASN A 229 9.49 -1.40 -20.80
C ASN A 229 8.90 -0.69 -19.58
N LEU A 230 8.32 -1.50 -18.69
CA LEU A 230 8.17 -1.14 -17.27
C LEU A 230 9.56 -0.84 -16.68
N LEU A 231 9.60 -0.06 -15.60
CA LEU A 231 10.80 0.12 -14.79
C LEU A 231 11.42 -1.26 -14.49
N GLY A 232 12.68 -1.47 -14.86
CA GLY A 232 13.35 -2.75 -14.68
C GLY A 232 13.82 -2.95 -13.24
N GLU A 233 14.17 -4.19 -12.92
CA GLU A 233 14.77 -4.53 -11.63
C GLU A 233 16.05 -3.71 -11.33
N PRO A 234 16.98 -3.48 -12.30
CA PRO A 234 18.14 -2.63 -12.06
C PRO A 234 17.78 -1.19 -11.69
N GLU A 235 16.79 -0.59 -12.36
CA GLU A 235 16.33 0.77 -12.07
C GLU A 235 15.60 0.86 -10.73
N ALA A 236 14.84 -0.16 -10.34
CA ALA A 236 14.22 -0.19 -9.02
C ALA A 236 15.24 -0.42 -7.90
N LEU A 237 16.24 -1.26 -8.10
CA LEU A 237 17.36 -1.40 -7.17
C LEU A 237 18.14 -0.10 -7.02
N LEU A 238 18.33 0.66 -8.11
CA LEU A 238 18.89 2.01 -8.05
C LEU A 238 18.03 2.94 -7.17
N ALA A 239 16.70 2.90 -7.33
CA ALA A 239 15.78 3.69 -6.53
C ALA A 239 15.80 3.31 -5.04
N VAL A 240 15.86 2.01 -4.73
CA VAL A 240 15.98 1.49 -3.35
C VAL A 240 17.25 2.00 -2.71
N ASN A 241 18.38 1.89 -3.41
CA ASN A 241 19.68 2.31 -2.88
C ASN A 241 19.80 3.83 -2.74
N ALA A 242 19.25 4.61 -3.67
CA ALA A 242 19.19 6.06 -3.57
C ALA A 242 18.33 6.51 -2.37
N THR A 243 17.16 5.90 -2.19
CA THR A 243 16.27 6.14 -1.05
C THR A 243 16.93 5.78 0.28
N ARG A 244 17.56 4.61 0.37
CA ARG A 244 18.31 4.17 1.55
C ARG A 244 19.42 5.14 1.92
N THR A 245 20.15 5.62 0.92
CA THR A 245 21.26 6.56 1.11
C THR A 245 20.78 7.89 1.67
N ILE A 246 19.78 8.51 1.04
CA ILE A 246 19.28 9.82 1.48
C ILE A 246 18.60 9.74 2.84
N PHE A 247 17.81 8.67 3.07
CA PHE A 247 17.13 8.44 4.33
C PHE A 247 18.12 8.31 5.49
N ASN A 248 19.12 7.43 5.36
CA ASN A 248 20.13 7.21 6.40
C ASN A 248 20.91 8.48 6.71
N TYR A 249 21.26 9.28 5.69
CA TYR A 249 21.94 10.55 5.90
C TYR A 249 21.07 11.55 6.68
N ILE A 250 19.81 11.74 6.27
CA ILE A 250 18.90 12.68 6.92
C ILE A 250 18.65 12.24 8.35
N ARG A 251 18.30 10.97 8.57
CA ARG A 251 18.11 10.38 9.91
C ARG A 251 19.32 10.58 10.83
N ALA A 252 20.53 10.34 10.33
CA ALA A 252 21.74 10.58 11.12
C ALA A 252 21.93 12.06 11.52
N LYS A 253 21.45 12.99 10.68
CA LYS A 253 21.53 14.44 10.94
C LYS A 253 20.43 14.94 11.88
N VAL A 254 19.21 14.43 11.75
CA VAL A 254 18.04 14.90 12.51
C VAL A 254 17.79 14.10 13.79
N GLY A 255 18.37 12.90 13.93
CA GLY A 255 18.26 12.06 15.12
C GLY A 255 16.94 11.29 15.24
N GLN A 256 16.21 11.13 14.13
CA GLN A 256 14.90 10.45 14.04
C GLN A 256 14.90 9.46 12.87
#